data_AF-A0A4Y9ZKU7-F1
#
_entry.id   AF-A0A4Y9ZKU7-F1
#
_cell.length_a   1.000
_cell.length_b   1.000
_cell.length_c   1.000
_cell.angle_alpha   90.00
_cell.angle_beta   90.00
_cell.angle_gamma   90.00
#
_symmetry.space_group_name_H-M   'P 1'
#
loop_
_entity.id
_entity.type
_entity.pdbx_description
1 polymer ?
#
loop_
_entity_poly.entity_id
_entity_poly.type
_entity_poly.pdbx_seq_one_letter_code
_entity_poly.pdbx_strand_id
1 'polypeptide(L)'
;MEAADYGSLGKNDSLWCRAFCMDPAADVVISVGFEHEDLDDEELETESINSRLTFYPRSLSSNGTRLHPLCQSETSGIIMGTYDARIMEPQIAGDMVGITVTNQEESIVIYNWHSGDLVVKMAPVSENPTWSIRDFTFLTSRSFVLSAELWDGLNYTEHALLLFTFCDESSDGAPFAVTAGVVQHIVTLLLPEVAEGQFPSGYINTAPCASYQPRGMPFKVDDTSRTLIYDGGDYRGQSSVRMVVHTDVFIKAKQPLSVRSNDMVKARQMPWDTWGPEYTRLFMVNTPDFIDLPQKPIHGERIIMQMTEAGEPTTYLMDFNRRAHCRQIASGDDSALITESSILPPSLFTKLITTSLPYTVVRIPDAHLFDGFLLDEQRLLGLRGSRPVQGLDVFVF
;
A
#
# COMPACT_ATOMS: atom_id res chain seq x y z
N MET A 1 4.29 -24.80 -21.76
CA MET A 1 3.75 -23.45 -21.52
C MET A 1 4.96 -22.55 -21.53
N GLU A 2 5.32 -22.00 -22.69
CA GLU A 2 6.41 -21.02 -22.76
C GLU A 2 5.92 -19.78 -22.00
N ALA A 3 6.72 -19.29 -21.05
CA ALA A 3 6.46 -17.98 -20.46
C ALA A 3 6.36 -16.99 -21.62
N ALA A 4 5.33 -16.15 -21.64
CA ALA A 4 5.27 -15.07 -22.60
C ALA A 4 6.58 -14.29 -22.46
N ASP A 5 7.41 -14.31 -23.50
CA ASP A 5 8.49 -13.34 -23.67
C ASP A 5 7.77 -11.99 -23.75
N TYR A 6 7.59 -11.35 -22.59
CA TYR A 6 7.34 -9.92 -22.52
C TYR A 6 8.47 -9.31 -23.33
N GLY A 7 8.14 -8.83 -24.53
CA GLY A 7 9.09 -8.62 -25.62
C GLY A 7 10.36 -7.97 -25.12
N SER A 8 11.52 -8.46 -25.58
CA SER A 8 12.82 -8.03 -25.07
C SER A 8 12.86 -6.51 -24.95
N LEU A 9 12.90 -6.05 -23.70
CA LEU A 9 13.15 -4.68 -23.31
C LEU A 9 14.31 -4.16 -24.18
N GLY A 10 14.04 -3.10 -24.94
CA GLY A 10 14.93 -2.61 -25.99
C GLY A 10 16.30 -2.25 -25.41
N LYS A 11 17.36 -2.34 -26.20
CA LYS A 11 18.76 -2.10 -25.75
C LYS A 11 19.05 -0.70 -25.18
N ASN A 12 18.07 0.21 -25.16
CA ASN A 12 18.17 1.55 -24.55
C ASN A 12 17.46 1.66 -23.18
N ASP A 13 17.09 0.54 -22.54
CA ASP A 13 16.27 0.52 -21.32
C ASP A 13 16.98 0.90 -19.99
N SER A 14 18.10 1.60 -20.02
CA SER A 14 18.83 1.98 -18.80
C SER A 14 18.18 3.12 -17.99
N LEU A 15 17.08 3.72 -18.44
CA LEU A 15 16.46 4.89 -17.80
C LEU A 15 14.95 4.74 -17.48
N TRP A 16 14.32 3.63 -17.87
CA TRP A 16 12.89 3.45 -17.62
C TRP A 16 12.65 2.76 -16.27
N CYS A 17 12.41 3.54 -15.21
CA CYS A 17 11.77 3.01 -14.00
C CYS A 17 10.32 2.63 -14.33
N ARG A 18 10.12 1.44 -14.91
CA ARG A 18 8.78 0.90 -15.18
C ARG A 18 8.32 0.05 -14.02
N ALA A 19 7.31 0.54 -13.31
CA ALA A 19 6.52 -0.27 -12.41
C ALA A 19 5.22 -0.69 -13.11
N PHE A 20 4.55 -1.71 -12.59
CA PHE A 20 3.26 -2.10 -13.10
C PHE A 20 2.37 -2.63 -11.99
N CYS A 21 1.06 -2.51 -12.21
CA CYS A 21 0.05 -3.19 -11.42
C CYS A 21 -0.91 -3.92 -12.36
N MET A 22 -1.67 -4.87 -11.82
CA MET A 22 -2.61 -5.63 -12.62
C MET A 22 -3.85 -5.98 -11.80
N ASP A 23 -4.98 -6.08 -12.50
CA ASP A 23 -6.19 -6.69 -11.99
C ASP A 23 -6.67 -7.74 -13.00
N PRO A 24 -6.34 -9.02 -12.76
CA PRO A 24 -6.77 -10.12 -13.63
C PRO A 24 -8.29 -10.23 -13.78
N ALA A 25 -9.06 -9.83 -12.77
CA ALA A 25 -10.52 -9.91 -12.84
C ALA A 25 -11.09 -8.87 -13.81
N ALA A 26 -10.43 -7.72 -13.95
CA ALA A 26 -10.76 -6.70 -14.93
C ALA A 26 -10.03 -6.86 -16.28
N ASP A 27 -9.28 -7.95 -16.48
CA ASP A 27 -8.46 -8.18 -17.69
C ASP A 27 -7.44 -7.06 -17.98
N VAL A 28 -6.91 -6.39 -16.94
CA VAL A 28 -6.07 -5.20 -17.11
C VAL A 28 -4.69 -5.34 -16.46
N VAL A 29 -3.67 -4.86 -17.18
CA VAL A 29 -2.33 -4.57 -16.67
C VAL A 29 -2.00 -3.12 -17.01
N ILE A 30 -1.49 -2.37 -16.03
CA ILE A 30 -1.14 -0.97 -16.21
C ILE A 30 0.35 -0.82 -15.92
N SER A 31 1.12 -0.54 -16.97
CA SER A 31 2.51 -0.10 -16.82
C SER A 31 2.55 1.39 -16.55
N VAL A 32 3.44 1.82 -15.67
CA VAL A 32 3.66 3.22 -15.35
C VAL A 32 5.14 3.52 -15.51
N GLY A 33 5.47 4.65 -16.13
CA GLY A 33 6.86 5.09 -16.32
C GLY A 33 6.95 6.59 -16.52
N PHE A 34 8.18 7.10 -16.49
CA PHE A 34 8.48 8.46 -16.91
C PHE A 34 8.92 8.47 -18.36
N GLU A 35 8.26 9.26 -19.20
CA GLU A 35 8.72 9.65 -20.51
C GLU A 35 9.52 10.96 -20.35
N HIS A 36 10.77 10.97 -20.82
CA HIS A 36 11.56 12.19 -20.92
C HIS A 36 11.34 12.78 -22.30
N GLU A 37 10.91 14.04 -22.34
CA GLU A 37 10.91 14.81 -23.59
C GLU A 37 12.30 15.44 -23.70
N ASP A 38 13.12 14.92 -24.62
CA ASP A 38 14.38 15.56 -25.01
C ASP A 38 14.00 16.92 -25.61
N LEU A 39 14.16 17.99 -24.83
CA LEU A 39 14.01 19.34 -25.34
C LEU A 39 15.27 19.65 -26.16
N ASP A 40 15.14 19.58 -27.49
CA ASP A 40 16.16 19.95 -28.47
C ASP A 40 16.50 21.45 -28.37
N ASP A 41 17.20 21.91 -27.33
CA ASP A 41 17.56 23.32 -27.20
C ASP A 41 19.03 23.52 -26.80
N GLU A 42 19.84 23.87 -27.81
CA GLU A 42 21.22 24.38 -27.69
C GLU A 42 21.32 25.76 -26.97
N GLU A 43 20.25 26.28 -26.35
CA GLU A 43 20.19 27.69 -25.89
C GLU A 43 19.86 27.94 -24.41
N LEU A 44 19.73 26.93 -23.53
CA LEU A 44 19.50 27.19 -22.11
C LEU A 44 20.48 26.45 -21.20
N GLU A 45 21.39 27.20 -20.58
CA GLU A 45 22.36 26.76 -19.55
C GLU A 45 21.70 26.21 -18.25
N THR A 46 20.38 25.99 -18.25
CA THR A 46 19.62 25.37 -17.17
C THR A 46 18.65 24.34 -17.76
N GLU A 47 19.16 23.20 -18.21
CA GLU A 47 18.38 22.07 -18.70
C GLU A 47 17.44 21.53 -17.60
N SER A 48 16.21 22.03 -17.54
CA SER A 48 15.14 21.40 -16.76
C SER A 48 14.49 20.34 -17.64
N ILE A 49 14.92 19.07 -17.50
CA ILE A 49 14.20 17.97 -18.14
C ILE A 49 12.83 17.82 -17.46
N ASN A 50 11.78 18.07 -18.22
CA ASN A 50 10.41 17.77 -17.81
C ASN A 50 10.20 16.26 -17.93
N SER A 51 9.86 15.61 -16.83
CA SER A 51 9.56 14.18 -16.81
C SER A 51 8.05 14.00 -16.83
N ARG A 52 7.52 13.31 -17.83
CA ARG A 52 6.08 13.05 -17.95
C ARG A 52 5.77 11.68 -17.36
N LEU A 53 4.98 11.62 -16.30
CA LEU A 53 4.48 10.37 -15.75
C LEU A 53 3.36 9.86 -16.66
N THR A 54 3.54 8.69 -17.28
CA THR A 54 2.61 8.11 -18.27
C THR A 54 2.11 6.72 -17.84
N PHE A 55 0.80 6.49 -18.03
CA PHE A 55 0.11 5.23 -17.75
C PHE A 55 -0.29 4.53 -19.04
N TYR A 56 -0.03 3.22 -19.13
CA TYR A 56 -0.35 2.39 -20.30
C TYR A 56 -1.25 1.22 -19.90
N PRO A 57 -2.59 1.42 -19.88
CA PRO A 57 -3.54 0.35 -19.59
C PRO A 57 -3.67 -0.62 -20.78
N ARG A 58 -3.27 -1.87 -20.59
CA ARG A 58 -3.32 -2.93 -21.61
C ARG A 58 -4.19 -4.09 -21.16
N SER A 59 -4.73 -4.82 -22.12
CA SER A 59 -5.53 -6.02 -21.85
C SER A 59 -4.64 -7.25 -21.58
N LEU A 60 -4.88 -7.94 -20.48
CA LEU A 60 -4.18 -9.19 -20.12
C LEU A 60 -4.47 -10.31 -21.12
N SER A 61 -5.70 -10.44 -21.60
CA SER A 61 -6.12 -11.42 -22.61
C SER A 61 -5.46 -11.18 -23.97
N SER A 62 -4.94 -9.98 -24.20
CA SER A 62 -4.10 -9.63 -25.35
C SER A 62 -2.59 -9.81 -25.09
N ASN A 63 -2.19 -10.41 -23.97
CA ASN A 63 -0.80 -10.46 -23.49
C ASN A 63 -0.17 -9.06 -23.41
N GLY A 64 -0.94 -8.05 -22.99
CA GLY A 64 -0.48 -6.67 -22.87
C GLY A 64 -0.25 -5.94 -24.21
N THR A 65 -0.59 -6.54 -25.35
CA THR A 65 -0.28 -5.95 -26.67
C THR A 65 -1.32 -4.94 -27.15
N ARG A 66 -2.57 -5.04 -26.69
CA ARG A 66 -3.66 -4.14 -27.10
C ARG A 66 -4.06 -3.21 -25.97
N LEU A 67 -4.48 -2.00 -26.33
CA LEU A 67 -5.17 -1.09 -25.42
C LEU A 67 -6.36 -1.80 -24.77
N HIS A 68 -6.56 -1.60 -23.47
CA HIS A 68 -7.72 -2.16 -22.80
C HIS A 68 -9.03 -1.59 -23.39
N PRO A 69 -10.06 -2.41 -23.71
CA PRO A 69 -11.26 -1.95 -24.41
C PRO A 69 -12.11 -0.92 -23.65
N LEU A 70 -11.96 -0.82 -22.32
CA LEU A 70 -12.62 0.19 -21.49
C LEU A 70 -11.86 1.53 -21.43
N CYS A 71 -10.63 1.58 -21.94
CA CYS A 71 -9.81 2.77 -21.90
C CYS A 71 -10.13 3.67 -23.11
N GLN A 72 -10.40 4.95 -22.85
CA GLN A 72 -10.74 5.95 -23.86
C GLN A 72 -9.51 6.60 -24.50
N SER A 73 -8.34 6.55 -23.85
CA SER A 73 -7.10 7.15 -24.30
C SER A 73 -5.97 6.12 -24.33
N GLU A 74 -5.04 6.21 -25.29
CA GLU A 74 -3.88 5.31 -25.30
C GLU A 74 -2.91 5.58 -24.17
N THR A 75 -2.78 6.86 -23.78
CA THR A 75 -1.92 7.31 -22.71
C THR A 75 -2.60 8.44 -21.94
N SER A 76 -2.42 8.41 -20.63
CA SER A 76 -2.66 9.55 -19.75
C SER A 76 -1.35 9.91 -19.12
N GLY A 77 -0.96 11.18 -19.23
CA GLY A 77 0.25 11.62 -18.59
C GLY A 77 0.18 13.02 -18.02
N ILE A 78 0.90 13.20 -16.91
CA ILE A 78 1.08 14.47 -16.22
C ILE A 78 2.53 14.83 -16.31
N ILE A 79 2.80 16.08 -16.68
CA ILE A 79 4.13 16.66 -16.54
C ILE A 79 4.44 16.75 -15.04
N MET A 80 5.39 15.96 -14.61
CA MET A 80 6.00 16.03 -13.31
C MET A 80 7.28 16.88 -13.41
N GLY A 81 7.63 17.53 -12.29
CA GLY A 81 8.81 18.39 -12.22
C GLY A 81 10.13 17.64 -12.41
N THR A 82 11.21 18.33 -12.05
CA THR A 82 12.61 18.02 -12.36
C THR A 82 13.12 16.62 -11.98
N TYR A 83 14.29 16.29 -12.52
CA TYR A 83 15.13 15.09 -12.35
C TYR A 83 15.03 14.30 -11.02
N ASP A 84 15.14 12.97 -11.15
CA ASP A 84 15.23 11.93 -10.09
C ASP A 84 13.91 11.54 -9.39
N ALA A 85 12.77 11.72 -10.06
CA ALA A 85 11.52 11.13 -9.60
C ALA A 85 11.59 9.60 -9.68
N ARG A 86 11.18 8.92 -8.61
CA ARG A 86 11.01 7.46 -8.59
C ARG A 86 9.54 7.12 -8.42
N ILE A 87 9.17 6.04 -9.09
CA ILE A 87 7.85 5.45 -9.01
C ILE A 87 7.87 4.39 -7.92
N MET A 88 7.02 4.55 -6.91
CA MET A 88 6.72 3.47 -5.96
C MET A 88 5.71 2.48 -6.57
N GLU A 89 5.35 1.43 -5.83
CA GLU A 89 4.45 0.39 -6.32
C GLU A 89 3.08 0.96 -6.74
N PRO A 90 2.72 0.95 -8.03
CA PRO A 90 1.41 1.40 -8.47
C PRO A 90 0.33 0.45 -7.94
N GLN A 91 -0.84 1.00 -7.66
CA GLN A 91 -1.97 0.24 -7.13
C GLN A 91 -3.20 0.48 -8.00
N ILE A 92 -3.99 -0.58 -8.19
CA ILE A 92 -5.25 -0.54 -8.93
C ILE A 92 -6.42 -0.85 -7.99
N ALA A 93 -7.51 -0.10 -8.13
CA ALA A 93 -8.74 -0.28 -7.40
C ALA A 93 -9.93 0.17 -8.24
N GLY A 94 -10.66 -0.77 -8.84
CA GLY A 94 -11.75 -0.41 -9.74
C GLY A 94 -11.23 0.18 -11.05
N ASP A 95 -11.84 1.30 -11.42
CA ASP A 95 -11.43 2.18 -12.51
C ASP A 95 -10.29 3.14 -12.11
N MET A 96 -9.77 3.05 -10.89
CA MET A 96 -8.71 3.93 -10.39
C MET A 96 -7.35 3.23 -10.40
N VAL A 97 -6.32 3.96 -10.82
CA VAL A 97 -4.91 3.60 -10.65
C VAL A 97 -4.23 4.74 -9.90
N GLY A 98 -3.45 4.41 -8.88
CA GLY A 98 -2.77 5.39 -8.06
C GLY A 98 -1.30 5.02 -7.87
N ILE A 99 -0.48 6.03 -7.62
CA ILE A 99 0.96 5.84 -7.44
C ILE A 99 1.53 6.90 -6.51
N THR A 100 2.45 6.48 -5.63
CA THR A 100 3.32 7.40 -4.91
C THR A 100 4.51 7.71 -5.80
N VAL A 101 4.76 8.99 -6.04
CA VAL A 101 5.93 9.47 -6.74
C VAL A 101 6.83 10.15 -5.73
N THR A 102 8.03 9.62 -5.56
CA THR A 102 9.05 10.19 -4.69
C THR A 102 9.94 11.08 -5.56
N ASN A 103 9.88 12.40 -5.36
CA ASN A 103 10.86 13.33 -5.92
C ASN A 103 11.44 14.17 -4.76
N GLN A 104 11.76 15.46 -4.95
CA GLN A 104 12.08 16.35 -3.82
C GLN A 104 10.98 16.38 -2.76
N GLU A 105 9.72 16.23 -3.18
CA GLU A 105 8.53 16.09 -2.35
C GLU A 105 7.75 14.83 -2.76
N GLU A 106 7.41 14.00 -1.79
CA GLU A 106 6.60 12.81 -2.05
C GLU A 106 5.16 13.24 -2.38
N SER A 107 4.66 12.79 -3.52
CA SER A 107 3.33 13.15 -4.02
C SER A 107 2.54 11.92 -4.41
N ILE A 108 1.23 12.04 -4.39
CA ILE A 108 0.32 10.99 -4.85
C ILE A 108 -0.40 11.45 -6.08
N VAL A 109 -0.46 10.57 -7.05
CA VAL A 109 -1.19 10.76 -8.29
C VAL A 109 -2.18 9.62 -8.47
N ILE A 110 -3.46 9.93 -8.62
CA ILE A 110 -4.52 8.95 -8.89
C ILE A 110 -5.24 9.33 -10.18
N TYR A 111 -5.37 8.38 -11.09
CA TYR A 111 -6.06 8.49 -12.36
C TYR A 111 -7.25 7.56 -12.44
N ASN A 112 -8.26 7.99 -13.19
CA ASN A 112 -9.26 7.08 -13.72
C ASN A 112 -8.69 6.48 -15.01
N TRP A 113 -8.31 5.21 -15.00
CA TRP A 113 -7.69 4.60 -16.18
C TRP A 113 -8.70 4.26 -17.28
N HIS A 114 -10.02 4.33 -17.03
CA HIS A 114 -11.03 4.24 -18.08
C HIS A 114 -11.12 5.55 -18.88
N SER A 115 -11.30 6.69 -18.21
CA SER A 115 -11.45 7.98 -18.89
C SER A 115 -10.11 8.61 -19.26
N GLY A 116 -9.05 8.26 -18.54
CA GLY A 116 -7.74 8.88 -18.64
C GLY A 116 -7.59 10.17 -17.84
N ASP A 117 -8.59 10.53 -17.02
CA ASP A 117 -8.58 11.76 -16.24
C ASP A 117 -7.72 11.64 -14.99
N LEU A 118 -6.98 12.70 -14.69
CA LEU A 118 -6.36 12.90 -13.39
C LEU A 118 -7.45 13.18 -12.35
N VAL A 119 -7.57 12.30 -11.36
CA VAL A 119 -8.60 12.40 -10.32
C VAL A 119 -8.03 12.99 -9.03
N VAL A 120 -6.80 12.67 -8.66
CA VAL A 120 -6.15 13.24 -7.47
C VAL A 120 -4.71 13.53 -7.79
N LYS A 121 -4.27 14.76 -7.48
CA LYS A 121 -2.86 15.08 -7.31
C LYS A 121 -2.69 15.76 -5.97
N MET A 122 -2.08 15.05 -5.03
CA MET A 122 -1.77 15.55 -3.69
C MET A 122 -0.27 15.74 -3.56
N ALA A 123 0.12 16.93 -3.09
CA ALA A 123 1.46 17.24 -2.66
C ALA A 123 1.41 17.90 -1.27
N PRO A 124 2.49 17.81 -0.48
CA PRO A 124 2.65 18.59 0.74
C PRO A 124 2.39 20.08 0.48
N VAL A 125 1.75 20.77 1.43
CA VAL A 125 1.71 22.24 1.41
C VAL A 125 2.96 22.74 2.08
N SER A 126 3.67 23.70 1.47
CA SER A 126 4.89 24.31 2.00
C SER A 126 4.63 25.28 3.18
N GLU A 127 3.81 24.85 4.14
CA GLU A 127 3.48 25.56 5.38
C GLU A 127 4.07 24.83 6.58
N ASN A 128 4.68 25.55 7.53
CA ASN A 128 5.20 24.94 8.77
C ASN A 128 4.13 25.02 9.88
N PRO A 129 3.68 23.90 10.48
CA PRO A 129 4.13 22.52 10.27
C PRO A 129 3.57 21.85 9.02
N THR A 130 4.38 21.01 8.36
CA THR A 130 4.04 20.36 7.07
C THR A 130 3.79 18.87 7.24
N TRP A 131 2.71 18.36 6.65
CA TRP A 131 2.54 16.91 6.47
C TRP A 131 3.32 16.44 5.23
N SER A 132 4.24 15.52 5.42
CA SER A 132 4.93 14.76 4.35
C SER A 132 4.21 13.45 4.09
N ILE A 133 3.91 13.17 2.83
CA ILE A 133 3.19 11.95 2.43
C ILE A 133 4.20 10.83 2.17
N ARG A 134 4.24 9.78 2.97
CA ARG A 134 5.19 8.68 2.74
C ARG A 134 4.73 7.69 1.70
N ASP A 135 3.47 7.29 1.81
CA ASP A 135 2.90 6.25 0.98
C ASP A 135 1.37 6.27 1.04
N PHE A 136 0.71 5.57 0.12
CA PHE A 136 -0.75 5.43 0.12
C PHE A 136 -1.21 4.03 -0.22
N THR A 137 -2.46 3.71 0.11
CA THR A 137 -3.09 2.50 -0.39
C THR A 137 -4.60 2.62 -0.54
N PHE A 138 -5.17 1.92 -1.53
CA PHE A 138 -6.62 1.92 -1.76
C PHE A 138 -7.38 1.00 -0.78
N LEU A 139 -8.36 1.59 -0.09
CA LEU A 139 -9.37 0.84 0.69
C LEU A 139 -10.62 0.50 -0.11
N THR A 140 -10.92 1.27 -1.15
CA THR A 140 -11.92 0.94 -2.18
C THR A 140 -11.51 1.69 -3.44
N SER A 141 -12.23 1.53 -4.56
CA SER A 141 -12.06 2.44 -5.71
C SER A 141 -12.43 3.90 -5.42
N ARG A 142 -13.04 4.17 -4.25
CA ARG A 142 -13.53 5.50 -3.83
C ARG A 142 -13.05 5.92 -2.43
N SER A 143 -12.02 5.27 -1.90
CA SER A 143 -11.37 5.68 -0.65
C SER A 143 -9.97 5.12 -0.55
N PHE A 144 -9.08 5.87 0.07
CA PHE A 144 -7.69 5.48 0.26
C PHE A 144 -7.16 6.01 1.59
N VAL A 145 -6.08 5.40 2.07
CA VAL A 145 -5.38 5.81 3.29
C VAL A 145 -3.99 6.26 2.93
N LEU A 146 -3.53 7.32 3.57
CA LEU A 146 -2.16 7.82 3.48
C LEU A 146 -1.41 7.50 4.76
N SER A 147 -0.15 7.14 4.63
CA SER A 147 0.83 7.27 5.72
C SER A 147 1.45 8.66 5.59
N ALA A 148 1.35 9.48 6.63
CA ALA A 148 1.92 10.83 6.59
C ALA A 148 2.60 11.21 7.91
N GLU A 149 3.66 11.99 7.79
CA GLU A 149 4.47 12.45 8.91
C GLU A 149 4.34 13.97 9.03
N LEU A 150 4.14 14.47 10.25
CA LEU A 150 4.10 15.90 10.53
C LEU A 150 5.49 16.39 10.95
N TRP A 151 6.01 17.38 10.22
CA TRP A 151 7.31 18.00 10.45
C TRP A 151 7.14 19.45 10.88
N ASP A 152 7.86 19.85 11.95
CA ASP A 152 8.05 21.24 12.35
C ASP A 152 9.50 21.65 12.06
N GLY A 153 9.72 22.13 10.84
CA GLY A 153 11.06 22.36 10.28
C GLY A 153 11.88 21.07 10.17
N LEU A 154 12.92 20.94 11.00
CA LEU A 154 13.78 19.75 11.02
C LEU A 154 13.33 18.69 12.04
N ASN A 155 12.32 19.00 12.84
CA ASN A 155 11.87 18.11 13.90
C ASN A 155 10.65 17.32 13.43
N TYR A 156 10.76 16.01 13.50
CA TYR A 156 9.61 15.12 13.39
C TYR A 156 8.73 15.28 14.63
N THR A 157 7.42 15.40 14.43
CA THR A 157 6.46 15.64 15.52
C THR A 157 5.44 14.52 15.66
N GLU A 158 4.78 14.12 14.56
CA GLU A 158 3.69 13.15 14.59
C GLU A 158 3.69 12.26 13.36
N HIS A 159 3.03 11.11 13.47
CA HIS A 159 2.75 10.22 12.34
C HIS A 159 1.33 9.73 12.45
N ALA A 160 0.66 9.65 11.30
CA ALA A 160 -0.72 9.23 11.25
C ALA A 160 -1.04 8.45 9.98
N LEU A 161 -2.15 7.71 10.07
CA LEU A 161 -2.87 7.19 8.91
C LEU A 161 -4.05 8.11 8.60
N LEU A 162 -4.09 8.71 7.41
CA LEU A 162 -5.11 9.69 7.02
C LEU A 162 -6.07 9.05 6.03
N LEU A 163 -7.35 8.98 6.38
CA LEU A 163 -8.40 8.40 5.53
C LEU A 163 -9.03 9.47 4.64
N PHE A 164 -9.03 9.21 3.33
CA PHE A 164 -9.67 10.05 2.33
C PHE A 164 -10.75 9.29 1.57
N THR A 165 -11.76 10.01 1.10
CA THR A 165 -12.79 9.50 0.18
C THR A 165 -12.99 10.51 -0.94
N PHE A 166 -13.32 10.03 -2.14
CA PHE A 166 -13.67 10.92 -3.25
C PHE A 166 -15.06 11.50 -2.99
N CYS A 167 -15.28 12.76 -3.35
CA CYS A 167 -16.55 13.44 -3.20
C CYS A 167 -16.93 14.16 -4.50
N ASP A 168 -18.21 14.53 -4.62
CA ASP A 168 -18.71 15.29 -5.77
C ASP A 168 -18.48 16.82 -5.62
N GLU A 169 -18.27 17.30 -4.39
CA GLU A 169 -18.08 18.73 -4.05
C GLU A 169 -16.77 18.99 -3.27
N SER A 170 -15.99 20.00 -3.68
CA SER A 170 -14.66 20.32 -3.11
C SER A 170 -14.75 20.68 -1.62
N SER A 171 -13.97 20.00 -0.77
CA SER A 171 -13.83 20.39 0.64
C SER A 171 -12.54 21.20 0.86
N ASP A 172 -12.67 22.46 1.27
CA ASP A 172 -11.58 23.40 1.61
C ASP A 172 -10.89 23.08 2.96
N GLY A 173 -10.72 21.80 3.32
CA GLY A 173 -10.35 21.40 4.69
C GLY A 173 -9.15 20.46 4.84
N ALA A 174 -8.41 20.17 3.76
CA ALA A 174 -7.29 19.23 3.81
C ALA A 174 -5.94 19.93 4.08
N PRO A 175 -4.98 19.27 4.78
CA PRO A 175 -3.62 19.80 4.96
C PRO A 175 -2.74 19.69 3.70
N PHE A 176 -3.31 19.26 2.57
CA PHE A 176 -2.61 19.03 1.31
C PHE A 176 -3.18 19.91 0.21
N ALA A 177 -2.34 20.37 -0.71
CA ALA A 177 -2.80 21.01 -1.93
C ALA A 177 -3.34 19.92 -2.87
N VAL A 178 -4.67 19.83 -2.95
CA VAL A 178 -5.35 18.97 -3.93
C VAL A 178 -5.47 19.76 -5.21
N THR A 179 -4.53 19.54 -6.13
CA THR A 179 -4.44 20.32 -7.38
C THR A 179 -5.34 19.79 -8.49
N ALA A 180 -5.90 18.60 -8.31
CA ALA A 180 -6.88 17.99 -9.20
C ALA A 180 -7.87 17.13 -8.42
N GLY A 181 -9.14 17.25 -8.82
CA GLY A 181 -10.31 16.55 -8.28
C GLY A 181 -10.73 16.97 -6.88
N VAL A 182 -11.64 16.16 -6.33
CA VAL A 182 -12.35 16.45 -5.09
C VAL A 182 -12.25 15.24 -4.17
N VAL A 183 -11.56 15.44 -3.06
CA VAL A 183 -11.39 14.46 -2.00
C VAL A 183 -11.68 15.10 -0.65
N GLN A 184 -12.27 14.32 0.24
CA GLN A 184 -12.55 14.73 1.60
C GLN A 184 -11.66 13.94 2.56
N HIS A 185 -10.94 14.66 3.42
CA HIS A 185 -10.22 14.09 4.56
C HIS A 185 -11.23 13.76 5.66
N ILE A 186 -11.41 12.47 5.95
CA ILE A 186 -12.44 12.00 6.90
C ILE A 186 -11.88 11.94 8.32
N VAL A 187 -10.74 11.27 8.50
CA VAL A 187 -10.15 11.02 9.81
C VAL A 187 -8.63 10.91 9.73
N THR A 188 -7.97 11.39 10.77
CA THR A 188 -6.55 11.20 11.07
C THR A 188 -6.43 10.22 12.24
N LEU A 189 -5.89 9.03 11.99
CA LEU A 189 -5.61 8.02 13.00
C LEU A 189 -4.15 8.21 13.47
N LEU A 190 -3.95 8.82 14.63
CA LEU A 190 -2.62 9.08 15.18
C LEU A 190 -1.94 7.76 15.57
N LEU A 191 -0.71 7.57 15.11
CA LEU A 191 0.16 6.44 15.48
C LEU A 191 0.84 6.70 16.83
N PRO A 192 1.44 5.67 17.46
CA PRO A 192 2.16 5.88 18.70
C PRO A 192 3.31 6.87 18.55
N GLU A 193 3.53 7.66 19.60
CA GLU A 193 4.64 8.61 19.66
C GLU A 193 5.98 7.87 19.59
N VAL A 194 6.83 8.36 18.71
CA VAL A 194 8.13 7.77 18.37
C VAL A 194 9.20 8.27 19.34
N ALA A 195 10.10 7.39 19.78
CA ALA A 195 11.18 7.76 20.68
C ALA A 195 12.14 8.78 20.05
N GLU A 196 12.77 9.62 20.87
CA GLU A 196 13.70 10.65 20.38
C GLU A 196 14.83 10.04 19.53
N GLY A 197 15.09 10.65 18.37
CA GLY A 197 16.10 10.18 17.41
C GLY A 197 15.67 8.98 16.57
N GLN A 198 14.46 8.44 16.78
CA GLN A 198 13.84 7.46 15.90
C GLN A 198 12.96 8.18 14.87
N PHE A 199 12.88 7.61 13.68
CA PHE A 199 12.08 8.15 12.57
C PHE A 199 11.52 6.95 11.79
N PRO A 200 10.29 6.51 12.07
CA PRO A 200 9.72 5.39 11.33
C PRO A 200 9.41 5.86 9.92
N SER A 201 10.19 5.40 8.95
CA SER A 201 9.76 5.50 7.55
C SER A 201 8.52 4.62 7.37
N GLY A 202 7.35 5.25 7.25
CA GLY A 202 6.06 4.55 7.27
C GLY A 202 5.58 4.16 5.88
N TYR A 203 5.90 2.95 5.43
CA TYR A 203 5.35 2.40 4.19
C TYR A 203 4.07 1.63 4.47
N ILE A 204 3.06 1.75 3.60
CA ILE A 204 1.80 1.04 3.78
C ILE A 204 1.48 0.19 2.57
N ASN A 205 1.02 -1.03 2.84
CA ASN A 205 0.71 -2.01 1.81
C ASN A 205 -0.58 -2.72 2.16
N THR A 206 -1.34 -3.14 1.16
CA THR A 206 -2.51 -4.00 1.35
C THR A 206 -2.66 -4.95 0.17
N ALA A 207 -3.48 -5.98 0.33
CA ALA A 207 -3.86 -6.81 -0.80
C ALA A 207 -4.57 -5.96 -1.87
N PRO A 208 -4.31 -6.19 -3.17
CA PRO A 208 -4.97 -5.46 -4.25
C PRO A 208 -6.48 -5.37 -4.05
N CYS A 209 -7.05 -4.19 -4.29
CA CYS A 209 -8.48 -3.99 -4.21
C CYS A 209 -9.12 -4.59 -5.48
N ALA A 210 -9.50 -5.87 -5.42
CA ALA A 210 -10.12 -6.55 -6.54
C ALA A 210 -11.33 -5.75 -7.07
N SER A 211 -11.19 -5.18 -8.27
CA SER A 211 -12.18 -4.29 -8.87
C SER A 211 -13.46 -5.02 -9.26
N TYR A 212 -13.33 -6.30 -9.64
CA TYR A 212 -14.34 -6.99 -10.41
C TYR A 212 -14.67 -8.35 -9.81
N GLN A 213 -15.96 -8.62 -9.64
CA GLN A 213 -16.47 -9.96 -9.39
C GLN A 213 -16.63 -10.63 -10.76
N PRO A 214 -15.87 -11.69 -11.09
CA PRO A 214 -16.03 -12.38 -12.37
C PRO A 214 -17.49 -12.79 -12.56
N ARG A 215 -18.05 -12.53 -13.74
CA ARG A 215 -19.43 -12.95 -14.06
C ARG A 215 -19.56 -14.45 -13.81
N GLY A 216 -20.52 -14.83 -12.97
CA GLY A 216 -20.77 -16.23 -12.61
C GLY A 216 -20.13 -16.69 -11.28
N MET A 217 -19.31 -15.85 -10.62
CA MET A 217 -18.88 -16.13 -9.26
C MET A 217 -19.98 -15.70 -8.28
N PRO A 218 -20.56 -16.61 -7.48
CA PRO A 218 -21.69 -16.29 -6.61
C PRO A 218 -21.33 -15.39 -5.42
N PHE A 219 -20.04 -15.28 -5.07
CA PHE A 219 -19.56 -14.53 -3.92
C PHE A 219 -18.40 -13.60 -4.31
N LYS A 220 -18.33 -12.42 -3.68
CA LYS A 220 -17.21 -11.48 -3.72
C LYS A 220 -16.67 -11.36 -2.29
N VAL A 221 -15.36 -11.34 -2.11
CA VAL A 221 -14.76 -10.94 -0.83
C VAL A 221 -15.17 -9.49 -0.57
N ASP A 222 -15.71 -9.24 0.61
CA ASP A 222 -16.10 -7.89 1.03
C ASP A 222 -14.84 -7.01 1.05
N ASP A 223 -14.91 -5.80 0.47
CA ASP A 223 -13.75 -4.89 0.39
C ASP A 223 -13.22 -4.52 1.79
N THR A 224 -14.06 -4.72 2.81
CA THR A 224 -13.82 -4.52 4.25
C THR A 224 -13.03 -5.63 4.93
N SER A 225 -12.96 -6.82 4.32
CA SER A 225 -12.25 -7.97 4.89
C SER A 225 -10.80 -8.00 4.41
N ARG A 226 -10.06 -6.95 4.79
CA ARG A 226 -8.65 -6.80 4.45
C ARG A 226 -7.83 -6.29 5.62
N THR A 227 -6.54 -6.57 5.55
CA THR A 227 -5.53 -5.97 6.42
C THR A 227 -4.67 -4.98 5.64
N LEU A 228 -4.37 -3.85 6.28
CA LEU A 228 -3.31 -2.94 5.90
C LEU A 228 -2.05 -3.31 6.70
N ILE A 229 -0.91 -3.31 6.04
CA ILE A 229 0.39 -3.53 6.64
C ILE A 229 1.11 -2.20 6.63
N TYR A 230 1.44 -1.72 7.81
CA TYR A 230 2.28 -0.56 8.01
C TYR A 230 3.64 -1.06 8.47
N ASP A 231 4.69 -0.74 7.73
CA ASP A 231 6.07 -1.02 8.11
C ASP A 231 6.72 0.31 8.51
N GLY A 232 7.25 0.35 9.73
CA GLY A 232 8.01 1.48 10.25
C GLY A 232 9.35 0.98 10.80
N GLY A 233 10.42 1.73 10.63
CA GLY A 233 11.72 1.36 11.21
C GLY A 233 12.68 2.52 11.22
N ASP A 234 13.77 2.36 11.96
CA ASP A 234 14.83 3.37 11.99
C ASP A 234 15.61 3.42 10.67
N TYR A 235 16.15 4.58 10.32
CA TYR A 235 16.96 4.74 9.10
C TYR A 235 18.20 3.83 9.06
N ARG A 236 18.61 3.26 10.20
CA ARG A 236 19.75 2.34 10.30
C ARG A 236 19.36 0.88 10.13
N GLY A 237 18.06 0.57 10.01
CA GLY A 237 17.53 -0.79 9.89
C GLY A 237 17.78 -1.68 11.12
N GLN A 238 18.18 -1.10 12.26
CA GLN A 238 18.46 -1.85 13.49
C GLN A 238 17.18 -2.30 14.17
N SER A 239 16.09 -1.55 14.01
CA SER A 239 14.81 -1.88 14.60
C SER A 239 13.69 -1.47 13.67
N SER A 240 12.95 -2.46 13.21
CA SER A 240 11.72 -2.24 12.46
C SER A 240 10.57 -2.96 13.11
N VAL A 241 9.40 -2.40 12.87
CA VAL A 241 8.13 -2.80 13.40
C VAL A 241 7.18 -2.94 12.24
N ARG A 242 6.56 -4.11 12.17
CA ARG A 242 5.45 -4.38 11.27
C ARG A 242 4.16 -4.32 12.04
N MET A 243 3.26 -3.43 11.62
CA MET A 243 1.93 -3.29 12.15
C MET A 243 0.92 -3.83 11.16
N VAL A 244 0.16 -4.84 11.57
CA VAL A 244 -1.04 -5.28 10.87
C VAL A 244 -2.21 -4.47 11.39
N VAL A 245 -2.95 -3.81 10.51
CA VAL A 245 -4.11 -2.97 10.80
C VAL A 245 -5.33 -3.57 10.11
N HIS A 246 -6.36 -3.92 10.87
CA HIS A 246 -7.61 -4.42 10.29
C HIS A 246 -8.43 -3.26 9.71
N THR A 247 -8.87 -3.38 8.45
CA THR A 247 -9.52 -2.25 7.73
C THR A 247 -10.88 -1.83 8.29
N ASP A 248 -11.54 -2.69 9.09
CA ASP A 248 -12.71 -2.32 9.92
C ASP A 248 -12.55 -1.00 10.71
N VAL A 249 -11.32 -0.65 11.11
CA VAL A 249 -11.07 0.62 11.81
C VAL A 249 -11.52 1.83 10.98
N PHE A 250 -11.31 1.78 9.66
CA PHE A 250 -11.66 2.88 8.76
C PHE A 250 -13.17 2.98 8.55
N ILE A 251 -13.88 1.85 8.57
CA ILE A 251 -15.34 1.81 8.49
C ILE A 251 -15.94 2.41 9.76
N LYS A 252 -15.44 1.99 10.92
CA LYS A 252 -15.88 2.54 12.21
C LYS A 252 -15.55 4.02 12.33
N ALA A 253 -14.39 4.45 11.84
CA ALA A 253 -14.00 5.86 11.87
C ALA A 253 -14.80 6.73 10.89
N LYS A 254 -15.30 6.16 9.78
CA LYS A 254 -16.19 6.85 8.82
C LYS A 254 -17.61 7.05 9.37
N GLN A 255 -18.06 6.27 10.35
CA GLN A 255 -19.41 6.41 10.88
C GLN A 255 -19.60 7.83 11.45
N PRO A 256 -20.59 8.59 10.94
CA PRO A 256 -20.83 9.94 11.42
C PRO A 256 -21.25 9.87 12.88
N LEU A 257 -20.49 10.54 13.76
CA LEU A 257 -21.04 10.94 15.05
C LEU A 257 -22.19 11.89 14.71
N SER A 258 -23.41 11.48 15.02
CA SER A 258 -24.69 12.01 14.54
C SER A 258 -25.01 13.46 14.95
N VAL A 259 -24.03 14.34 15.09
CA VAL A 259 -24.18 15.70 15.60
C VAL A 259 -24.02 16.70 14.46
N ARG A 260 -25.19 17.09 13.94
CA ARG A 260 -25.43 18.22 13.04
C ARG A 260 -24.86 19.51 13.62
N SER A 261 -23.73 19.98 13.11
CA SER A 261 -23.36 21.39 13.15
C SER A 261 -22.84 21.78 11.77
N ASN A 262 -23.38 22.87 11.23
CA ASN A 262 -23.05 23.46 9.92
C ASN A 262 -21.60 24.01 9.83
N ASP A 263 -20.73 23.65 10.76
CA ASP A 263 -19.34 24.11 10.77
C ASP A 263 -18.53 23.26 9.80
N MET A 264 -17.58 23.90 9.10
CA MET A 264 -16.67 23.22 8.17
C MET A 264 -16.15 21.95 8.82
N VAL A 265 -16.37 20.81 8.16
CA VAL A 265 -16.07 19.48 8.68
C VAL A 265 -14.55 19.31 8.71
N LYS A 266 -13.92 19.79 9.78
CA LYS A 266 -12.52 19.49 10.07
C LYS A 266 -12.39 17.98 10.24
N ALA A 267 -11.41 17.38 9.59
CA ALA A 267 -11.12 15.97 9.74
C ALA A 267 -10.93 15.62 11.23
N ARG A 268 -11.57 14.53 11.64
CA ARG A 268 -11.50 14.08 13.04
C ARG A 268 -10.11 13.52 13.32
N GLN A 269 -9.50 13.90 14.44
CA GLN A 269 -8.30 13.22 14.93
C GLN A 269 -8.68 12.14 15.95
N MET A 270 -8.09 10.96 15.83
CA MET A 270 -8.29 9.83 16.74
C MET A 270 -6.94 9.41 17.34
N PRO A 271 -6.72 9.65 18.65
CA PRO A 271 -5.52 9.20 19.35
C PRO A 271 -5.35 7.69 19.33
N TRP A 272 -4.11 7.21 19.35
CA TRP A 272 -3.77 5.78 19.36
C TRP A 272 -4.59 4.97 20.36
N ASP A 273 -4.67 5.40 21.62
CA ASP A 273 -5.37 4.65 22.68
C ASP A 273 -6.87 4.45 22.40
N THR A 274 -7.45 5.21 21.47
CA THR A 274 -8.85 5.09 21.06
C THR A 274 -9.06 4.05 19.95
N TRP A 275 -8.09 3.82 19.08
CA TRP A 275 -8.26 3.00 17.87
C TRP A 275 -7.20 1.93 17.66
N GLY A 276 -5.97 2.12 18.13
CA GLY A 276 -4.85 1.24 17.87
C GLY A 276 -4.99 -0.13 18.52
N PRO A 277 -5.15 -0.22 19.86
CA PRO A 277 -5.02 -1.49 20.58
C PRO A 277 -5.89 -2.65 20.07
N GLU A 278 -7.14 -2.39 19.70
CA GLU A 278 -8.09 -3.43 19.24
C GLU A 278 -7.91 -3.81 17.76
N TYR A 279 -7.55 -2.84 16.91
CA TYR A 279 -7.54 -3.03 15.45
C TYR A 279 -6.15 -3.30 14.88
N THR A 280 -5.14 -3.38 15.74
CA THR A 280 -3.76 -3.57 15.31
C THR A 280 -3.11 -4.76 15.99
N ARG A 281 -2.10 -5.31 15.31
CA ARG A 281 -1.11 -6.24 15.88
C ARG A 281 0.28 -5.77 15.45
N LEU A 282 1.16 -5.57 16.43
CA LEU A 282 2.56 -5.19 16.18
C LEU A 282 3.51 -6.38 16.35
N PHE A 283 4.51 -6.42 15.47
CA PHE A 283 5.60 -7.38 15.47
C PHE A 283 6.94 -6.64 15.35
N MET A 284 7.91 -7.01 16.18
CA MET A 284 9.30 -6.63 15.94
C MET A 284 9.83 -7.51 14.81
N VAL A 285 10.36 -6.88 13.77
CA VAL A 285 10.95 -7.59 12.63
C VAL A 285 12.42 -7.23 12.54
N ASN A 286 13.27 -8.24 12.33
CA ASN A 286 14.70 -8.03 12.12
C ASN A 286 14.88 -7.77 10.62
N THR A 287 15.13 -6.52 10.22
CA THR A 287 15.27 -6.15 8.81
C THR A 287 16.71 -5.82 8.44
N PRO A 288 17.42 -6.71 7.75
CA PRO A 288 18.49 -6.26 6.89
C PRO A 288 17.99 -5.90 5.48
N ASP A 289 17.04 -6.65 4.89
CA ASP A 289 16.90 -6.65 3.41
C ASP A 289 15.46 -6.57 2.83
N PHE A 290 14.41 -6.35 3.62
CA PHE A 290 13.01 -6.44 3.13
C PHE A 290 12.45 -5.19 2.45
N ILE A 291 13.17 -4.08 2.42
CA ILE A 291 12.69 -2.84 1.80
C ILE A 291 12.57 -2.99 0.28
N ASP A 292 13.30 -3.94 -0.32
CA ASP A 292 13.41 -4.07 -1.78
C ASP A 292 12.65 -5.28 -2.38
N LEU A 293 11.91 -6.07 -1.59
CA LEU A 293 11.12 -7.16 -2.16
C LEU A 293 9.78 -6.61 -2.69
N PRO A 294 9.56 -6.59 -4.02
CA PRO A 294 8.50 -5.83 -4.67
C PRO A 294 7.09 -6.41 -4.47
N GLN A 295 6.93 -7.49 -3.73
CA GLN A 295 5.62 -8.11 -3.48
C GLN A 295 5.56 -8.68 -2.07
N LYS A 296 4.82 -7.98 -1.20
CA LYS A 296 4.46 -8.52 0.11
C LYS A 296 3.32 -9.51 -0.11
N PRO A 297 3.47 -10.80 0.26
CA PRO A 297 2.44 -11.83 0.09
C PRO A 297 1.27 -11.59 1.06
N ILE A 298 0.41 -10.64 0.71
CA ILE A 298 -0.79 -10.24 1.44
C ILE A 298 -1.99 -10.59 0.56
N HIS A 299 -2.97 -11.27 1.12
CA HIS A 299 -4.22 -11.56 0.44
C HIS A 299 -5.39 -11.56 1.43
N GLY A 300 -6.37 -10.68 1.22
CA GLY A 300 -7.47 -10.50 2.16
C GLY A 300 -6.97 -10.09 3.55
N GLU A 301 -7.28 -10.92 4.55
CA GLU A 301 -6.84 -10.79 5.95
C GLU A 301 -5.62 -11.68 6.28
N ARG A 302 -4.94 -12.21 5.26
CA ARG A 302 -3.79 -13.10 5.44
C ARG A 302 -2.50 -12.43 5.00
N ILE A 303 -1.43 -12.72 5.72
CA ILE A 303 -0.08 -12.25 5.42
C ILE A 303 0.91 -13.36 5.69
N ILE A 304 1.94 -13.45 4.85
CA ILE A 304 3.14 -14.22 5.18
C ILE A 304 4.18 -13.28 5.78
N MET A 305 4.69 -13.67 6.94
CA MET A 305 5.66 -12.89 7.69
C MET A 305 6.83 -13.77 8.08
N GLN A 306 8.05 -13.27 7.86
CA GLN A 306 9.25 -13.87 8.42
C GLN A 306 9.53 -13.24 9.78
N MET A 307 9.76 -14.06 10.79
CA MET A 307 10.10 -13.66 12.15
C MET A 307 11.36 -14.41 12.59
N THR A 308 12.06 -13.89 13.60
CA THR A 308 13.21 -14.60 14.18
C THR A 308 12.76 -15.42 15.39
N GLU A 309 12.95 -16.74 15.33
CA GLU A 309 12.66 -17.65 16.43
C GLU A 309 13.95 -18.37 16.83
N ALA A 310 14.36 -18.23 18.11
CA ALA A 310 15.61 -18.78 18.62
C ALA A 310 16.87 -18.40 17.81
N GLY A 311 16.86 -17.21 17.18
CA GLY A 311 17.95 -16.70 16.34
C GLY A 311 17.85 -17.09 14.86
N GLU A 312 16.91 -17.95 14.49
CA GLU A 312 16.73 -18.42 13.11
C GLU A 312 15.52 -17.77 12.43
N PRO A 313 15.62 -17.39 11.15
CA PRO A 313 14.49 -16.87 10.39
C PRO A 313 13.45 -17.98 10.15
N THR A 314 12.22 -17.75 10.59
CA THR A 314 11.08 -18.66 10.43
C THR A 314 9.93 -17.93 9.76
N THR A 315 9.35 -18.56 8.74
CA THR A 315 8.26 -17.97 7.95
C THR A 315 6.91 -18.53 8.42
N TYR A 316 5.96 -17.62 8.58
CA TYR A 316 4.63 -17.88 9.09
C TYR A 316 3.57 -17.38 8.14
N LEU A 317 2.53 -18.17 7.92
CA LEU A 317 1.25 -17.69 7.43
C LEU A 317 0.42 -17.23 8.64
N MET A 318 0.04 -15.96 8.66
CA MET A 318 -0.85 -15.38 9.65
C MET A 318 -2.19 -15.08 9.00
N ASP A 319 -3.28 -15.50 9.63
CA ASP A 319 -4.65 -15.22 9.18
C ASP A 319 -5.37 -14.42 10.26
N PHE A 320 -5.76 -13.18 9.93
CA PHE A 320 -6.48 -12.25 10.79
C PHE A 320 -8.00 -12.31 10.59
N ASN A 321 -8.50 -13.32 9.86
CA ASN A 321 -9.92 -13.48 9.62
C ASN A 321 -10.69 -13.89 10.87
N ARG A 322 -11.25 -12.88 11.55
CA ARG A 322 -12.06 -13.04 12.76
C ARG A 322 -13.22 -14.02 12.59
N ARG A 323 -13.83 -14.09 11.39
CA ARG A 323 -14.98 -14.97 11.11
C ARG A 323 -14.55 -16.42 10.93
N ALA A 324 -13.34 -16.67 10.42
CA ALA A 324 -12.76 -18.02 10.35
C ALA A 324 -12.49 -18.58 11.75
N HIS A 325 -11.96 -17.74 12.66
CA HIS A 325 -11.67 -18.14 14.04
C HIS A 325 -12.90 -18.65 14.80
N CYS A 326 -14.05 -17.98 14.65
CA CYS A 326 -15.30 -18.45 15.26
C CYS A 326 -15.72 -19.85 14.79
N ARG A 327 -15.32 -20.26 13.57
CA ARG A 327 -15.61 -21.59 13.02
C ARG A 327 -14.57 -22.63 13.44
N GLN A 328 -13.29 -22.27 13.47
CA GLN A 328 -12.19 -23.19 13.85
C GLN A 328 -12.23 -23.64 15.31
N ILE A 329 -12.65 -22.77 16.22
CA ILE A 329 -12.85 -23.16 17.64
C ILE A 329 -13.82 -24.36 17.76
N ALA A 330 -14.76 -24.51 16.81
CA ALA A 330 -15.68 -25.63 16.80
C ALA A 330 -15.10 -26.92 16.18
N SER A 331 -14.03 -26.84 15.38
CA SER A 331 -13.48 -27.99 14.63
C SER A 331 -12.30 -28.69 15.31
N GLY A 332 -11.67 -28.09 16.32
CA GLY A 332 -10.55 -28.70 17.06
C GLY A 332 -9.26 -28.84 16.23
N ASP A 333 -9.03 -27.91 15.30
CA ASP A 333 -7.86 -27.87 14.43
C ASP A 333 -6.59 -27.40 15.19
N ASP A 334 -5.41 -27.85 14.74
CA ASP A 334 -4.10 -27.60 15.38
C ASP A 334 -3.58 -26.16 15.17
N SER A 335 -4.32 -25.30 14.47
CA SER A 335 -3.95 -23.88 14.32
C SER A 335 -4.07 -23.16 15.66
N ALA A 336 -2.96 -22.61 16.16
CA ALA A 336 -2.95 -21.82 17.39
C ALA A 336 -3.62 -20.46 17.14
N LEU A 337 -4.80 -20.25 17.73
CA LEU A 337 -5.45 -18.95 17.79
C LEU A 337 -4.78 -18.10 18.88
N ILE A 338 -4.17 -16.98 18.48
CA ILE A 338 -3.47 -16.05 19.36
C ILE A 338 -4.41 -14.88 19.65
N THR A 339 -4.79 -14.73 20.93
CA THR A 339 -5.73 -13.68 21.38
C THR A 339 -5.15 -12.79 22.46
N GLU A 340 -4.07 -13.22 23.10
CA GLU A 340 -3.32 -12.44 24.06
C GLU A 340 -2.79 -11.17 23.43
N SER A 341 -2.78 -10.09 24.20
CA SER A 341 -2.20 -8.82 23.76
C SER A 341 -0.69 -8.95 23.62
N SER A 342 -0.15 -8.37 22.56
CA SER A 342 1.29 -8.15 22.42
C SER A 342 1.66 -6.80 23.03
N ILE A 343 2.78 -6.80 23.75
CA ILE A 343 3.33 -5.63 24.42
C ILE A 343 4.72 -5.37 23.85
N LEU A 344 4.90 -4.24 23.17
CA LEU A 344 6.22 -3.83 22.68
C LEU A 344 6.89 -2.91 23.70
N PRO A 345 8.17 -3.15 24.02
CA PRO A 345 8.92 -2.29 24.93
C PRO A 345 9.14 -0.89 24.33
N PRO A 346 9.44 0.11 25.17
CA PRO A 346 9.78 1.46 24.71
C PRO A 346 11.18 1.46 24.08
N SER A 347 11.25 1.04 22.81
CA SER A 347 12.46 1.11 21.97
C SER A 347 12.24 2.06 20.82
N LEU A 348 11.33 1.71 19.90
CA LEU A 348 10.93 2.56 18.77
C LEU A 348 9.96 3.67 19.22
N PHE A 349 9.20 3.43 20.29
CA PHE A 349 8.14 4.32 20.78
C PHE A 349 8.51 4.88 22.15
N THR A 350 7.99 6.07 22.48
CA THR A 350 8.23 6.71 23.79
C THR A 350 7.64 5.91 24.95
N LYS A 351 6.54 5.20 24.68
CA LYS A 351 5.77 4.43 25.66
C LYS A 351 5.65 2.98 25.24
N LEU A 352 5.35 2.13 26.22
CA LEU A 352 4.98 0.75 25.99
C LEU A 352 3.69 0.69 25.16
N ILE A 353 3.70 -0.04 24.04
CA ILE A 353 2.56 -0.15 23.13
C ILE A 353 1.89 -1.51 23.28
N THR A 354 0.58 -1.50 23.52
CA THR A 354 -0.24 -2.71 23.62
C THR A 354 -1.11 -2.85 22.39
N THR A 355 -1.13 -4.04 21.79
CA THR A 355 -1.97 -4.39 20.63
C THR A 355 -2.59 -5.77 20.80
N SER A 356 -3.75 -6.01 20.21
CA SER A 356 -4.59 -7.17 20.55
C SER A 356 -5.43 -7.74 19.40
N LEU A 357 -5.16 -7.34 18.14
CA LEU A 357 -5.86 -7.91 16.99
C LEU A 357 -5.58 -9.44 16.92
N PRO A 358 -6.61 -10.30 17.04
CA PRO A 358 -6.45 -11.74 17.08
C PRO A 358 -6.08 -12.28 15.70
N TYR A 359 -5.35 -13.40 15.69
CA TYR A 359 -4.96 -14.09 14.46
C TYR A 359 -4.67 -15.57 14.73
N THR A 360 -4.74 -16.40 13.69
CA THR A 360 -4.15 -17.74 13.71
C THR A 360 -2.83 -17.73 12.99
N VAL A 361 -1.93 -18.59 13.42
CA VAL A 361 -0.60 -18.71 12.83
C VAL A 361 -0.29 -20.15 12.45
N VAL A 362 0.28 -20.33 11.27
CA VAL A 362 0.78 -21.60 10.76
C VAL A 362 2.22 -21.42 10.31
N ARG A 363 3.13 -22.22 10.86
CA ARG A 363 4.53 -22.25 10.41
C ARG A 363 4.60 -22.89 9.03
N ILE A 364 5.28 -22.25 8.09
CA ILE A 364 5.51 -22.81 6.76
C ILE A 364 6.74 -23.72 6.85
N PRO A 365 6.61 -25.04 6.65
CA PRO A 365 7.74 -25.95 6.69
C PRO A 365 8.70 -25.66 5.53
N ASP A 366 9.99 -25.84 5.78
CA ASP A 366 11.05 -25.69 4.78
C ASP A 366 11.04 -24.35 4.02
N ALA A 367 10.56 -23.28 4.69
CA ALA A 367 10.39 -21.97 4.06
C ALA A 367 11.69 -21.39 3.47
N HIS A 368 12.85 -21.81 3.99
CA HIS A 368 14.18 -21.44 3.51
C HIS A 368 14.52 -21.98 2.11
N LEU A 369 13.71 -22.91 1.57
CA LEU A 369 13.85 -23.42 0.21
C LEU A 369 13.18 -22.51 -0.85
N PHE A 370 12.46 -21.47 -0.42
CA PHE A 370 11.75 -20.55 -1.31
C PHE A 370 12.38 -19.17 -1.33
N ASP A 371 12.46 -18.58 -2.52
CA ASP A 371 12.92 -17.21 -2.74
C ASP A 371 11.79 -16.19 -2.59
N GLY A 372 10.54 -16.65 -2.56
CA GLY A 372 9.37 -15.81 -2.42
C GLY A 372 8.08 -16.60 -2.32
N PHE A 373 7.01 -15.89 -1.98
CA PHE A 373 5.70 -16.48 -1.83
C PHE A 373 4.65 -15.63 -2.55
N LEU A 374 3.61 -16.29 -3.07
CA LEU A 374 2.39 -15.65 -3.54
C LEU A 374 1.21 -16.24 -2.78
N LEU A 375 0.20 -15.42 -2.51
CA LEU A 375 -0.95 -15.82 -1.72
C LEU A 375 -2.24 -15.48 -2.45
N ASP A 376 -3.18 -16.44 -2.48
CA ASP A 376 -4.56 -16.21 -2.93
C ASP A 376 -5.57 -16.70 -1.86
N GLU A 377 -6.86 -16.70 -2.21
CA GLU A 377 -7.95 -17.08 -1.28
C GLU A 377 -7.83 -18.51 -0.73
N GLN A 378 -7.18 -19.42 -1.46
CA GLN A 378 -7.20 -20.87 -1.17
C GLN A 378 -5.81 -21.50 -1.12
N ARG A 379 -4.80 -20.80 -1.65
CA ARG A 379 -3.48 -21.37 -1.93
C ARG A 379 -2.38 -20.41 -1.53
N LEU A 380 -1.30 -21.02 -1.07
CA LEU A 380 0.00 -20.42 -0.96
C LEU A 380 0.90 -21.04 -2.01
N LEU A 381 1.61 -20.20 -2.75
CA LEU A 381 2.57 -20.62 -3.74
C LEU A 381 3.97 -20.28 -3.24
N GLY A 382 4.84 -21.28 -3.10
CA GLY A 382 6.26 -21.10 -2.80
C GLY A 382 7.08 -21.12 -4.09
N LEU A 383 7.85 -20.06 -4.33
CA LEU A 383 8.71 -19.91 -5.51
C LEU A 383 10.11 -20.44 -5.19
N ARG A 384 10.62 -21.43 -5.94
CA ARG A 384 11.97 -21.99 -5.77
C ARG A 384 12.91 -21.53 -6.89
N GLY A 385 14.14 -21.18 -6.54
CA GLY A 385 15.22 -20.84 -7.47
C GLY A 385 15.27 -19.34 -7.82
N SER A 386 16.48 -18.77 -7.82
CA SER A 386 16.70 -17.38 -8.21
C SER A 386 16.54 -17.19 -9.72
N ARG A 387 16.01 -16.01 -10.09
CA ARG A 387 15.46 -15.66 -11.42
C ARG A 387 16.27 -16.24 -12.60
N PRO A 388 15.64 -17.01 -13.51
CA PRO A 388 14.21 -17.35 -13.56
C PRO A 388 13.80 -18.36 -12.49
N VAL A 389 12.54 -18.27 -12.01
CA VAL A 389 11.96 -19.22 -11.06
C VAL A 389 12.09 -20.65 -11.62
N GLN A 390 12.68 -21.55 -10.84
CA GLN A 390 13.01 -22.92 -11.23
C GLN A 390 11.94 -23.93 -10.82
N GLY A 391 11.15 -23.62 -9.79
CA GLY A 391 10.09 -24.48 -9.29
C GLY A 391 8.99 -23.72 -8.56
N LEU A 392 7.83 -24.37 -8.43
CA LEU A 392 6.63 -23.84 -7.78
C LEU A 392 6.03 -24.94 -6.90
N ASP A 393 5.92 -24.68 -5.61
CA ASP A 393 5.16 -25.53 -4.69
C ASP A 393 3.81 -24.90 -4.39
N VAL A 394 2.76 -25.71 -4.28
CA VAL A 394 1.41 -25.27 -3.99
C VAL A 394 0.95 -25.89 -2.67
N PHE A 395 0.66 -25.04 -1.69
CA PHE A 395 0.07 -25.42 -0.41
C PHE A 395 -1.41 -25.00 -0.42
N VAL A 396 -2.29 -25.88 0.04
CA VAL A 396 -3.74 -25.67 0.09
C VAL A 396 -4.15 -25.69 1.57
N PHE A 397 -5.03 -24.76 1.96
CA PHE A 397 -5.50 -24.58 3.34
C PHE A 397 -6.98 -24.91 3.50
#